data_AF-A0A2D5ZLF8-F1
#
_entry.id   AF-A0A2D5ZLF8-F1
#
_cell.length_a   1.000
_cell.length_b   1.000
_cell.length_c   1.000
_cell.angle_alpha   90.00
_cell.angle_beta   90.00
_cell.angle_gamma   90.00
#
_symmetry.space_group_name_H-M   'P 1'
#
loop_
_entity.id
_entity.type
_entity.pdbx_description
1 polymer ?
#
loop_
_entity_poly.entity_id
_entity_poly.type
_entity_poly.pdbx_seq_one_letter_code
_entity_poly.pdbx_strand_id
1 'polypeptide(L)'
;MHQRLELLITLHDLDLMIAEIEEAGEQEAELGFAAPDMVELWANREEVSAEIDQPTLRHYEKLRERYGRPVVPVTRGICHGCFTALPTGRAAAHAGNESLINCENCGRFLYWLT
;
A
#
# COMPACT_ATOMS: atom_id res chain seq x y z
N MET A 1 2.69 -8.75 14.41
CA MET A 1 2.38 -7.64 13.51
C MET A 1 0.88 -7.40 13.59
N HIS A 2 0.42 -6.15 13.51
CA HIS A 2 -1.00 -5.83 13.70
C HIS A 2 -1.84 -6.31 12.52
N GLN A 3 -2.93 -7.04 12.77
CA GLN A 3 -3.76 -7.67 11.72
C GLN A 3 -4.21 -6.69 10.61
N ARG A 4 -4.63 -5.47 10.95
CA ARG A 4 -5.04 -4.47 9.93
C ARG A 4 -3.88 -3.97 9.06
N LEU A 5 -2.65 -4.00 9.57
CA LEU A 5 -1.48 -3.60 8.78
C LEU A 5 -1.12 -4.69 7.77
N GLU A 6 -1.26 -5.95 8.13
CA GLU A 6 -1.06 -7.09 7.22
C GLU A 6 -2.03 -6.99 6.04
N LEU A 7 -3.32 -6.79 6.30
CA LEU A 7 -4.33 -6.59 5.23
C LEU A 7 -3.99 -5.43 4.30
N LEU A 8 -3.51 -4.31 4.83
CA LEU A 8 -3.14 -3.15 4.02
C LEU A 8 -1.89 -3.39 3.18
N ILE A 9 -0.92 -4.15 3.68
CA ILE A 9 0.27 -4.55 2.91
C ILE A 9 -0.14 -5.51 1.81
N THR A 10 -0.97 -6.51 2.10
CA THR A 10 -1.49 -7.44 1.08
C THR A 10 -2.27 -6.71 0.00
N LEU A 11 -3.17 -5.78 0.37
CA LEU A 11 -3.89 -4.96 -0.60
C LEU A 11 -2.93 -4.09 -1.44
N HIS A 12 -1.90 -3.54 -0.80
CA HIS A 12 -0.87 -2.77 -1.50
C HIS A 12 -0.11 -3.59 -2.53
N ASP A 13 0.31 -4.80 -2.18
CA ASP A 13 1.04 -5.70 -3.06
C ASP A 13 0.17 -6.13 -4.25
N LEU A 14 -1.11 -6.47 -4.01
CA LEU A 14 -2.07 -6.77 -5.07
C LEU A 14 -2.25 -5.59 -6.03
N ASP A 15 -2.38 -4.37 -5.50
CA ASP A 15 -2.50 -3.16 -6.32
C ASP A 15 -1.27 -2.88 -7.18
N LEU A 16 -0.07 -3.19 -6.66
CA LEU A 16 1.16 -3.08 -7.43
C LEU A 16 1.22 -4.12 -8.54
N MET A 17 0.89 -5.38 -8.24
CA MET A 17 0.85 -6.46 -9.23
C MET A 17 -0.16 -6.14 -10.35
N ILE A 18 -1.34 -5.64 -9.99
CA ILE A 18 -2.36 -5.22 -10.97
C ILE A 18 -1.81 -4.13 -11.88
N ALA A 19 -1.23 -3.07 -11.29
CA ALA A 19 -0.69 -1.95 -12.07
C ALA A 19 0.45 -2.40 -13.00
N GLU A 20 1.34 -3.28 -12.52
CA GLU A 20 2.45 -3.81 -13.31
C GLU A 20 1.95 -4.66 -14.50
N ILE A 21 0.93 -5.49 -14.31
CA ILE A 21 0.38 -6.32 -15.38
C ILE A 21 -0.44 -5.49 -16.36
N GLU A 22 -1.19 -4.48 -15.90
CA GLU A 22 -1.90 -3.55 -16.78
C GLU A 22 -0.92 -2.78 -17.68
N GLU A 23 0.16 -2.24 -17.11
CA GLU A 23 1.20 -1.53 -17.88
C GLU A 23 1.90 -2.45 -18.89
N ALA A 24 2.22 -3.69 -18.51
CA ALA A 24 2.80 -4.67 -19.42
C ALA A 24 1.81 -5.09 -20.52
N GLY A 25 0.54 -5.30 -20.17
CA GLY A 25 -0.52 -5.68 -21.09
C GLY A 25 -0.82 -4.60 -22.12
N GLU A 26 -0.73 -3.32 -21.75
CA GLU A 26 -0.83 -2.19 -22.69
C GLU A 26 0.30 -2.23 -23.73
N GLN A 27 1.54 -2.44 -23.29
CA GLN A 27 2.71 -2.55 -24.17
C GLN A 27 2.61 -3.76 -25.13
N GLU A 28 2.12 -4.89 -24.63
CA GLU A 28 1.90 -6.11 -25.40
C GLU A 28 0.75 -5.96 -26.40
N ALA A 29 -0.33 -5.27 -26.03
CA ALA A 29 -1.47 -4.99 -26.91
C ALA A 29 -1.07 -4.09 -28.08
N GLU A 30 -0.19 -3.11 -27.87
CA GLU A 30 0.39 -2.29 -28.96
C GLU A 30 1.15 -3.14 -29.99
N LEU A 31 1.72 -4.27 -29.56
CA LEU A 31 2.42 -5.24 -30.40
C LEU A 31 1.48 -6.32 -30.99
N GLY A 32 0.18 -6.26 -30.70
CA GLY A 32 -0.85 -7.16 -31.22
C GLY A 32 -1.03 -8.45 -30.42
N PHE A 33 -0.49 -8.54 -29.20
CA PHE A 33 -0.75 -9.66 -28.29
C PHE A 33 -2.10 -9.49 -27.58
N ALA A 34 -2.64 -10.60 -27.06
CA ALA A 34 -3.88 -10.58 -26.28
C ALA A 34 -3.62 -10.03 -24.87
N ALA A 35 -4.60 -9.31 -24.33
CA ALA A 35 -4.53 -8.79 -22.97
C ALA A 35 -4.44 -9.94 -21.93
N PRO A 36 -3.68 -9.75 -20.84
CA PRO A 36 -3.58 -10.73 -19.77
C PRO A 36 -4.93 -10.92 -19.05
N ASP A 37 -5.19 -12.14 -18.59
CA ASP A 37 -6.36 -12.44 -17.76
C ASP A 37 -6.12 -11.97 -16.32
N MET A 38 -6.94 -11.03 -15.86
CA MET A 38 -6.81 -10.35 -14.57
C MET A 38 -7.94 -10.67 -13.60
N VAL A 39 -8.85 -11.59 -13.95
CA VAL A 39 -10.06 -11.85 -13.16
C VAL A 39 -9.74 -12.28 -11.73
N GLU A 40 -8.79 -13.21 -11.56
CA GLU A 40 -8.41 -13.71 -10.22
C GLU A 40 -7.73 -12.63 -9.36
N LEU A 41 -6.88 -11.78 -9.96
CA LEU A 41 -6.19 -10.70 -9.24
C LEU A 41 -7.17 -9.67 -8.70
N TRP A 42 -8.15 -9.26 -9.51
CA TRP A 42 -9.20 -8.35 -9.08
C TRP A 42 -10.13 -8.96 -8.02
N ALA A 43 -10.46 -10.25 -8.15
CA ALA A 43 -11.24 -10.97 -7.14
C ALA A 43 -10.50 -11.01 -5.78
N ASN A 44 -9.21 -11.37 -5.78
CA ASN A 44 -8.39 -11.37 -4.57
C ASN A 44 -8.30 -9.98 -3.94
N ARG A 45 -8.17 -8.92 -4.75
CA ARG A 45 -8.18 -7.53 -4.27
C ARG A 45 -9.52 -7.19 -3.58
N GLU A 46 -10.63 -7.60 -4.17
CA GLU A 46 -11.96 -7.36 -3.62
C GLU A 46 -12.14 -8.09 -2.27
N GLU A 47 -11.76 -9.36 -2.19
CA GLU A 47 -11.81 -10.16 -0.97
C GLU A 47 -11.02 -9.51 0.18
N VAL A 48 -9.76 -9.14 -0.06
CA VAL A 48 -8.91 -8.48 0.95
C VAL A 48 -9.49 -7.12 1.36
N SER A 49 -10.01 -6.35 0.40
CA SER A 49 -10.60 -5.03 0.68
C SER A 49 -11.86 -5.11 1.54
N ALA A 50 -12.64 -6.20 1.42
CA ALA A 50 -13.86 -6.43 2.19
C ALA A 50 -13.58 -6.70 3.68
N GLU A 51 -12.37 -7.16 4.02
CA GLU A 51 -11.94 -7.36 5.41
C GLU A 51 -11.48 -6.07 6.09
N ILE A 52 -11.27 -4.98 5.34
CA ILE A 52 -10.79 -3.70 5.86
C ILE A 52 -11.99 -2.80 6.20
N ASP A 53 -11.95 -2.14 7.36
CA ASP A 53 -12.99 -1.20 7.74
C ASP A 53 -13.09 -0.01 6.76
N GLN A 54 -14.33 0.39 6.47
CA GLN A 54 -14.63 1.41 5.46
C GLN A 54 -13.86 2.74 5.62
N PRO A 55 -13.68 3.32 6.83
CA PRO A 55 -12.87 4.53 7.00
C PRO A 55 -11.41 4.33 6.54
N THR A 56 -10.82 3.19 6.87
CA THR A 56 -9.43 2.86 6.53
C THR A 56 -9.27 2.61 5.04
N LEU A 57 -10.18 1.82 4.45
CA LEU A 57 -10.17 1.56 3.01
C LEU A 57 -10.33 2.86 2.21
N ARG A 58 -11.23 3.75 2.61
CA ARG A 58 -11.39 5.06 1.95
C ARG A 58 -10.13 5.92 2.02
N HIS A 59 -9.39 5.86 3.13
CA HIS A 59 -8.12 6.58 3.25
C HIS A 59 -7.03 5.95 2.37
N TYR A 60 -6.98 4.62 2.34
CA TYR A 60 -6.11 3.86 1.46
C TYR A 60 -6.32 4.23 -0.02
N GLU A 61 -7.56 4.18 -0.52
CA GLU A 61 -7.84 4.46 -1.94
C GLU A 61 -7.46 5.90 -2.32
N LYS A 62 -7.74 6.88 -1.46
CA LYS A 62 -7.30 8.28 -1.69
C LYS A 62 -5.78 8.41 -1.81
N LEU A 63 -5.04 7.65 -1.01
CA LEU A 63 -3.58 7.64 -1.07
C LEU A 63 -3.08 6.90 -2.30
N ARG A 64 -3.72 5.80 -2.70
CA ARG A 64 -3.43 5.05 -3.93
C ARG A 64 -3.60 5.94 -5.16
N GLU A 65 -4.75 6.60 -5.30
CA GLU A 65 -5.02 7.55 -6.39
C GLU A 65 -3.98 8.68 -6.45
N ARG A 66 -3.62 9.23 -5.28
CA ARG A 66 -2.70 10.36 -5.21
C ARG A 66 -1.23 9.99 -5.46
N TYR A 67 -0.81 8.81 -5.04
CA TYR A 67 0.60 8.48 -4.90
C TYR A 67 1.03 7.15 -5.51
N GLY A 68 0.09 6.29 -5.91
CA GLY A 68 0.30 4.89 -6.29
C GLY A 68 0.67 3.97 -5.12
N ARG A 69 1.43 4.48 -4.13
CA ARG A 69 1.92 3.72 -2.97
C ARG A 69 1.35 4.25 -1.64
N PRO A 70 0.24 3.70 -1.15
CA PRO A 70 -0.41 4.14 0.10
C PRO A 70 0.26 3.64 1.39
N VAL A 71 0.97 2.50 1.33
CA VAL A 71 1.68 1.88 2.47
C VAL A 71 3.17 1.98 2.22
N VAL A 72 3.95 2.46 3.19
CA VAL A 72 5.40 2.72 3.01
C VAL A 72 6.23 2.36 4.24
N PRO A 73 7.48 1.94 4.04
CA PRO A 73 8.35 1.60 5.15
C PRO A 73 8.85 2.85 5.88
N VAL A 74 9.23 2.63 7.13
CA VAL A 74 10.01 3.54 7.97
C VAL A 74 11.34 2.90 8.26
N THR A 75 12.41 3.59 7.88
CA THR A 75 13.79 3.17 8.17
C THR A 75 14.54 4.36 8.76
N ARG A 76 15.26 4.16 9.86
CA ARG A 76 15.99 5.23 10.59
C ARG A 76 15.10 6.44 10.94
N GLY A 77 13.84 6.19 11.25
CA GLY A 77 12.86 7.23 11.60
C GLY A 77 12.40 8.10 10.42
N ILE A 78 12.67 7.70 9.17
CA ILE A 78 12.28 8.44 7.96
C ILE A 78 11.09 7.74 7.30
N CYS A 79 10.07 8.51 6.92
CA CYS A 79 8.98 8.00 6.07
C CYS A 79 9.46 7.88 4.61
N HIS A 80 9.50 6.69 4.05
CA HIS A 80 9.96 6.48 2.66
C HIS A 80 8.94 6.89 1.58
N GLY A 81 7.77 7.39 1.96
CA GLY A 81 6.82 7.97 1.01
C GLY A 81 7.05 9.47 0.74
N CYS A 82 7.54 10.22 1.73
CA CYS A 82 7.75 11.68 1.61
C CYS A 82 9.14 12.13 2.05
N PHE A 83 10.00 11.18 2.43
CA PHE A 83 11.39 11.39 2.85
C PHE A 83 11.57 12.36 4.02
N THR A 84 10.52 12.59 4.80
CA THR A 84 10.55 13.44 5.99
C THR A 84 10.81 12.61 7.23
N ALA A 85 11.63 13.15 8.13
CA ALA A 85 11.88 12.55 9.45
C ALA A 85 10.60 12.60 10.30
N LEU A 86 10.28 11.49 10.95
CA LEU A 86 9.18 11.42 11.91
C LEU A 86 9.61 12.10 13.23
N PRO A 87 8.66 12.66 13.99
CA PRO A 87 8.93 13.15 15.34
C PRO A 87 9.57 12.05 16.20
N THR A 88 10.62 12.40 16.96
CA THR A 88 11.47 11.46 17.71
C THR A 88 10.69 10.51 18.62
N GLY A 89 9.63 11.01 19.29
CA GLY A 89 8.75 10.20 20.13
C GLY A 89 8.01 9.10 19.37
N ARG A 90 7.56 9.36 18.14
CA ARG A 90 6.88 8.35 17.31
C ARG A 90 7.86 7.37 16.68
N ALA A 91 9.03 7.87 16.24
CA ALA A 91 10.05 7.00 15.66
C ALA A 91 10.50 5.89 16.64
N ALA A 92 10.59 6.20 17.94
CA ALA A 92 10.97 5.25 18.98
C ALA A 92 9.83 4.34 19.46
N ALA A 93 8.59 4.83 19.48
CA ALA A 93 7.45 4.11 20.08
C ALA A 93 6.90 2.95 19.23
N HIS A 94 7.30 2.83 17.97
CA HIS A 94 6.58 1.98 17.00
C HIS A 94 7.44 0.93 16.29
N ALA A 95 8.59 0.59 16.88
CA ALA A 95 9.52 -0.42 16.37
C ALA A 95 8.96 -1.87 16.31
N GLY A 96 7.67 -2.10 16.51
CA GLY A 96 7.05 -3.45 16.52
C GLY A 96 5.82 -3.62 15.63
N ASN A 97 5.41 -2.60 14.87
CA ASN A 97 4.22 -2.66 14.00
C ASN A 97 2.94 -3.12 14.74
N GLU A 98 2.80 -2.73 16.02
CA GLU A 98 1.70 -3.14 16.91
C GLU A 98 0.42 -2.32 16.72
N SER A 99 0.50 -1.19 16.03
CA SER A 99 -0.66 -0.35 15.72
C SER A 99 -0.53 0.24 14.32
N LEU A 100 -1.68 0.57 13.73
CA LEU A 100 -1.74 1.23 12.43
C LEU A 100 -1.47 2.73 12.59
N ILE A 101 -0.44 3.22 11.88
CA ILE A 101 0.01 4.61 12.00
C ILE A 101 0.15 5.23 10.63
N ASN A 102 -0.18 6.52 10.56
CA ASN A 102 -0.06 7.32 9.37
C ASN A 102 1.05 8.35 9.54
N CYS A 103 1.75 8.67 8.46
CA CYS A 103 2.67 9.79 8.41
C CYS A 103 1.92 11.10 8.61
N GLU A 104 2.33 11.92 9.56
CA GLU A 104 1.72 13.24 9.82
C GLU A 104 1.93 14.23 8.67
N ASN A 105 2.95 14.02 7.83
CA ASN A 105 3.26 14.88 6.69
C ASN A 105 2.46 14.51 5.43
N CYS A 106 2.46 13.23 5.04
CA CYS A 106 1.83 12.79 3.77
C CYS A 106 0.61 11.90 3.93
N GLY A 107 0.26 11.50 5.17
CA GLY A 107 -0.91 10.68 5.46
C GLY A 107 -0.76 9.18 5.16
N ARG A 108 0.30 8.74 4.46
CA ARG A 108 0.52 7.32 4.12
C ARG A 108 0.65 6.42 5.35
N PHE A 109 0.20 5.18 5.23
CA PHE A 109 0.35 4.18 6.28
C PHE A 109 1.82 3.77 6.41
N LEU A 110 2.27 3.58 7.65
CA LEU A 110 3.66 3.29 7.99
C LEU A 110 3.80 1.88 8.53
N TYR A 111 4.87 1.22 8.10
CA TYR A 111 5.38 -0.01 8.74
C TYR A 111 6.89 0.09 8.94
N TRP A 112 7.40 -0.44 10.02
CA TRP A 112 8.82 -0.43 10.37
C TRP A 112 9.49 -1.70 9.85
N LEU A 113 10.61 -1.52 9.16
CA LEU A 113 11.54 -2.59 8.82
C LEU A 113 12.51 -2.71 10.02
N THR A 114 12.19 -3.60 10.95
CA THR A 114 13.11 -4.02 12.03
C THR A 114 14.21 -4.91 11.51
#